data_AF-A0A9P8ABR7-F1
#
_entry.id   AF-A0A9P8ABR7-F1
#
_cell.length_a   1.000
_cell.length_b   1.000
_cell.length_c   1.000
_cell.angle_alpha   90.00
_cell.angle_beta   90.00
_cell.angle_gamma   90.00
#
_symmetry.space_group_name_H-M   'P 1'
#
loop_
_entity.id
_entity.type
_entity.pdbx_description
1 polymer ?
#
loop_
_entity_poly.entity_id
_entity_poly.type
_entity_poly.pdbx_seq_one_letter_code
_entity_poly.pdbx_strand_id
1 'polypeptide(L)' 'MFFKTTAIISTLAVLFIGQAMGSVLIATDPVSACGPPNNKDHHAGSSCKFYSGPSDSSRVLSGTCVDRNGKLTCVP' A
#
# COMPACT_ATOMS: atom_id res chain seq x y z
N MET A 1 31.55 52.76 -3.41
CA MET A 1 30.74 52.14 -4.49
C MET A 1 31.31 50.74 -4.71
N PHE A 2 30.63 49.67 -4.28
CA PHE A 2 29.70 48.82 -5.07
C PHE A 2 30.42 48.25 -6.31
N PHE A 3 30.58 46.94 -6.52
CA PHE A 3 29.58 45.91 -6.82
C PHE A 3 30.12 44.51 -6.38
N LYS A 4 29.40 43.64 -5.63
CA LYS A 4 28.18 42.86 -5.94
C LYS A 4 28.49 41.56 -6.71
N THR A 5 28.54 40.42 -5.99
CA THR A 5 28.15 39.12 -6.56
C THR A 5 27.71 38.15 -5.47
N THR A 6 26.42 38.24 -5.13
CA THR A 6 25.62 37.15 -4.61
C THR A 6 25.57 36.03 -5.66
N ALA A 7 25.95 34.82 -5.28
CA ALA A 7 25.56 33.61 -6.00
C ALA A 7 24.96 32.63 -4.99
N ILE A 8 23.64 32.73 -4.88
CA ILE A 8 22.75 31.77 -4.26
C ILE A 8 22.82 30.52 -5.14
N ILE A 9 23.27 29.38 -4.62
CA ILE A 9 22.98 28.09 -5.26
C ILE A 9 22.34 27.20 -4.21
N SER A 10 21.02 27.34 -4.15
CA SER A 10 20.10 26.36 -3.61
C SER A 10 20.34 25.02 -4.29
N THR A 11 20.77 24.01 -3.54
CA THR A 11 20.58 22.61 -3.92
C THR A 11 19.61 22.00 -2.93
N LEU A 12 18.33 22.04 -3.32
CA LEU A 12 17.27 21.22 -2.76
C LEU A 12 17.71 19.76 -2.94
N ALA A 13 18.28 19.15 -1.90
CA ALA A 13 18.45 17.72 -1.86
C ALA A 13 17.04 17.11 -1.82
N VAL A 14 16.68 16.52 -2.96
CA VAL A 14 15.43 15.85 -3.29
C VAL A 14 14.95 15.01 -2.12
N LEU A 15 13.70 15.24 -1.72
CA LEU A 15 12.93 14.38 -0.83
C LEU A 15 13.08 12.94 -1.33
N PHE A 16 13.78 12.10 -0.57
CA PHE A 16 13.72 10.66 -0.78
C PHE A 16 12.26 10.27 -0.71
N ILE A 17 11.66 9.95 -1.87
CA ILE A 17 10.37 9.27 -1.99
C ILE A 17 10.65 7.80 -1.60
N GLY A 18 11.12 7.61 -0.37
CA GLY A 18 11.52 6.34 0.18
C GLY A 18 10.37 5.73 0.95
N GLN A 19 9.28 5.40 0.27
CA GLN A 19 8.30 4.43 0.76
C GLN A 19 7.77 3.64 -0.43
N ALA A 20 8.66 2.84 -1.05
CA ALA A 20 8.20 1.56 -1.56
C ALA A 20 7.68 0.81 -0.32
N MET A 21 6.38 0.92 -0.04
CA MET A 21 5.70 0.14 1.00
C MET A 21 5.69 -1.32 0.55
N GLY A 22 6.84 -1.97 0.71
CA GLY A 22 7.03 -3.41 0.59
C GLY A 22 6.87 -4.11 1.93
N SER A 23 6.23 -3.48 2.93
CA SER A 23 5.60 -4.23 4.01
C SER A 23 4.34 -4.84 3.43
N VAL A 24 4.23 -6.17 3.48
CA VAL A 24 2.96 -6.87 3.31
C VAL A 24 2.01 -6.36 4.40
N LEU A 25 1.37 -5.21 4.15
CA LEU A 25 0.37 -4.61 4.99
C LEU A 25 -0.83 -5.53 4.86
N ILE A 26 -1.09 -6.30 5.92
CA ILE A 26 -2.30 -7.10 6.02
C ILE A 26 -3.46 -6.13 5.89
N ALA A 27 -4.33 -6.37 4.92
CA ALA A 27 -5.43 -5.45 4.65
C ALA A 27 -6.38 -5.39 5.85
N THR A 28 -6.98 -4.23 6.10
CA THR A 28 -8.00 -4.07 7.14
C THR A 28 -9.37 -4.57 6.70
N ASP A 29 -9.54 -4.85 5.40
CA ASP A 29 -10.77 -5.34 4.80
C ASP A 29 -10.50 -6.40 3.72
N PRO A 30 -11.48 -7.29 3.45
CA PRO A 30 -11.30 -8.41 2.52
C PRO A 30 -11.18 -8.00 1.05
N VAL A 31 -11.62 -6.79 0.67
CA VAL A 31 -11.54 -6.32 -0.72
C VAL A 31 -10.12 -5.85 -1.01
N SER A 32 -9.58 -4.99 -0.15
CA SER A 32 -8.22 -4.48 -0.28
C SER A 32 -7.17 -5.58 -0.10
N ALA A 33 -7.52 -6.72 0.49
CA ALA A 33 -6.63 -7.90 0.54
C ALA A 33 -6.37 -8.53 -0.84
N CYS A 34 -7.29 -8.35 -1.78
CA CYS A 34 -7.26 -8.95 -3.11
C CYS A 34 -7.14 -7.93 -4.25
N GLY A 35 -7.09 -6.64 -3.92
CA GLY A 35 -7.07 -5.55 -4.89
C GLY A 35 -6.20 -4.37 -4.43
N PRO A 36 -6.06 -3.32 -5.25
CA PRO A 36 -5.41 -2.09 -4.81
C PRO A 36 -6.09 -1.52 -3.55
N PRO A 37 -5.33 -0.90 -2.64
CA PRO A 37 -3.92 -0.51 -2.75
C PRO A 37 -2.90 -1.60 -2.37
N ASN A 38 -3.29 -2.66 -1.68
CA ASN A 38 -2.34 -3.62 -1.10
C ASN A 38 -1.92 -4.73 -2.06
N ASN A 39 -2.70 -4.99 -3.12
CA ASN A 39 -2.35 -6.01 -4.10
C ASN A 39 -2.92 -5.74 -5.48
N LYS A 40 -2.07 -5.29 -6.42
CA LYS A 40 -2.48 -5.05 -7.81
C LYS A 40 -2.38 -6.29 -8.72
N ASP A 41 -1.65 -7.32 -8.31
CA ASP A 41 -1.38 -8.52 -9.12
C ASP A 41 -2.20 -9.75 -8.68
N HIS A 42 -3.08 -9.59 -7.68
CA HIS A 42 -3.94 -10.69 -7.22
C HIS A 42 -5.06 -10.97 -8.22
N HIS A 43 -5.35 -12.25 -8.40
CA HIS A 43 -6.39 -12.78 -9.27
C HIS A 43 -7.26 -13.78 -8.48
N ALA A 44 -8.36 -14.23 -9.08
CA ALA A 44 -9.19 -15.27 -8.46
C ALA A 44 -8.33 -16.53 -8.18
N GLY A 45 -8.40 -17.07 -6.97
CA GLY A 45 -7.55 -18.16 -6.50
C GLY A 45 -6.27 -17.73 -5.77
N SER A 46 -5.90 -16.44 -5.79
CA SER A 46 -4.76 -15.94 -5.02
C SER A 46 -5.03 -16.04 -3.50
N SER A 47 -4.01 -16.44 -2.73
CA SER A 47 -4.10 -16.44 -1.26
C SER A 47 -4.18 -15.01 -0.73
N CYS A 48 -5.03 -14.73 0.25
CA CYS A 48 -5.18 -13.39 0.81
C CYS A 48 -5.20 -13.43 2.34
N LYS A 49 -4.87 -12.28 2.96
CA LYS A 49 -4.94 -12.09 4.40
C LYS A 49 -5.51 -10.72 4.73
N PHE A 50 -6.39 -10.66 5.72
CA PHE A 50 -6.96 -9.42 6.23
C PHE A 50 -7.25 -9.48 7.73
N TYR A 51 -7.31 -8.34 8.39
CA TYR A 51 -7.71 -8.25 9.78
C TYR A 51 -9.22 -8.46 9.93
N SER A 52 -9.64 -9.19 10.98
CA SER A 52 -11.05 -9.39 11.31
C SER A 52 -11.74 -8.14 11.87
N GLY A 53 -11.04 -7.02 11.95
CA GLY A 53 -11.47 -5.76 12.55
C GLY A 53 -10.50 -4.62 12.25
N PRO A 54 -10.85 -3.37 12.57
CA PRO A 54 -10.09 -2.19 12.17
C PRO A 54 -8.81 -1.95 12.97
N SER A 55 -8.59 -2.70 14.06
CA SER A 55 -7.40 -2.59 14.89
C SER A 55 -6.30 -3.52 14.38
N ASP A 56 -5.04 -3.07 14.41
CA ASP A 56 -3.86 -3.91 14.11
C ASP A 56 -3.67 -5.06 15.12
N SER A 57 -4.40 -5.03 16.24
CA SER A 57 -4.48 -6.13 17.22
C SER A 57 -5.54 -7.18 16.87
N SER A 58 -6.34 -6.93 15.82
CA SER A 58 -7.40 -7.84 15.40
C SER A 58 -6.80 -9.14 14.86
N ARG A 59 -7.57 -10.22 14.93
CA ARG A 59 -7.13 -11.51 14.38
C ARG A 59 -6.93 -11.39 12.87
N VAL A 60 -5.83 -11.94 12.37
CA VAL A 60 -5.60 -12.07 10.93
C VAL A 60 -6.36 -13.29 10.42
N LEU A 61 -7.23 -13.09 9.44
CA LEU A 61 -7.91 -14.14 8.69
C LEU A 61 -7.12 -14.40 7.40
N SER A 62 -6.94 -15.67 7.04
CA SER A 62 -6.34 -16.10 5.78
C SER A 62 -7.42 -16.74 4.93
N GLY A 63 -7.37 -16.53 3.61
CA GLY A 63 -8.39 -17.01 2.70
C GLY A 63 -7.93 -17.03 1.25
N THR A 64 -8.90 -17.06 0.34
CA THR A 64 -8.69 -17.03 -1.10
C THR A 64 -9.49 -15.91 -1.75
N CYS A 65 -8.88 -15.21 -2.70
CA CYS A 65 -9.55 -14.20 -3.50
C CYS A 65 -10.57 -14.86 -4.45
N VAL A 66 -11.83 -14.46 -4.35
CA VAL A 66 -12.91 -14.92 -5.22
C VAL A 66 -13.46 -13.70 -5.96
N ASP A 67 -13.65 -13.83 -7.28
CA ASP A 67 -14.35 -12.80 -8.04
C ASP A 67 -15.85 -12.84 -7.70
N ARG A 68 -16.37 -11.71 -7.21
CA ARG A 68 -17.79 -11.51 -7.02
C ARG A 68 -18.21 -10.29 -7.84
N ASN A 69 -18.74 -10.56 -9.03
CA ASN A 69 -19.26 -9.54 -9.94
C ASN A 69 -18.19 -8.51 -10.38
N GLY A 70 -17.01 -8.99 -10.76
CA GLY A 70 -15.89 -8.15 -11.23
C GLY A 70 -15.08 -7.50 -10.11
N LYS A 71 -15.30 -7.91 -8.86
CA LYS A 71 -14.56 -7.44 -7.68
C LYS A 71 -13.99 -8.62 -6.91
N LEU A 72 -12.67 -8.69 -6.84
CA LEU A 72 -11.99 -9.70 -6.03
C LEU A 72 -12.21 -9.41 -4.55
N THR A 73 -12.70 -10.41 -3.83
CA THR A 73 -12.95 -10.34 -2.39
C THR A 73 -12.30 -11.55 -1.71
N CYS A 74 -11.58 -11.31 -0.62
CA CYS A 74 -10.99 -12.36 0.19
C CYS A 74 -12.07 -13.11 0.97
N VAL A 75 -12.14 -14.42 0.80
CA VAL A 75 -13.04 -15.31 1.54
C VAL A 75 -12.19 -16.26 2.38
N PRO A 76 -12.28 -16.22 3.73
CA PRO A 76 -11.56 -17.14 4.61
C PRO A 76 -12.04 -18.59 4.48
#